data_AF-A0A2T0WFD5-F1
#
_entry.id   AF-A0A2T0WFD5-F1
#
_cell.length_a   1.000
_cell.length_b   1.000
_cell.length_c   1.000
_cell.angle_alpha   90.00
_cell.angle_beta   90.00
_cell.angle_gamma   90.00
#
_symmetry.space_group_name_H-M   'P 1'
#
loop_
_entity.id
_entity.type
_entity.pdbx_description
1 polymer ?
#
loop_
_entity_poly.entity_id
_entity_poly.type
_entity_poly.pdbx_seq_one_letter_code
_entity_poly.pdbx_strand_id
1 'polypeptide(L)' 'MGKVREVIAYQDHFENFLKAQTEKVQNKIFKVIEAIETLERIPETYLKPIKTKKGLYETRV' A
#
# COMPACT_ATOMS: atom_id res chain seq x y z
N MET A 1 -11.84 -11.26 8.11
CA MET A 1 -11.01 -11.76 6.99
C MET A 1 -9.60 -11.97 7.54
N GLY A 2 -8.93 -13.08 7.22
CA GLY A 2 -7.58 -13.34 7.75
C GLY A 2 -6.55 -12.44 7.05
N LYS A 3 -5.76 -11.68 7.81
CA LYS A 3 -4.58 -11.02 7.25
C LYS A 3 -3.54 -12.09 6.90
N VAL A 4 -3.01 -12.04 5.68
CA VAL A 4 -1.95 -12.95 5.19
C VAL A 4 -0.59 -12.25 5.11
N ARG A 5 -0.55 -10.92 5.30
CA ARG A 5 0.68 -10.12 5.40
C ARG A 5 0.57 -9.08 6.51
N GLU A 6 1.73 -8.73 7.06
CA GLU A 6 1.90 -7.59 7.96
C GLU A 6 2.42 -6.38 7.19
N VAL A 7 1.85 -5.21 7.44
CA VAL A 7 2.29 -3.94 6.87
C VAL A 7 2.81 -3.05 8.01
N ILE A 8 4.07 -2.64 7.89
CA ILE A 8 4.72 -1.71 8.82
C ILE A 8 5.09 -0.43 8.09
N ALA A 9 4.93 0.72 8.75
CA ALA A 9 5.45 1.98 8.27
C ALA A 9 6.92 2.13 8.69
N TYR A 10 7.77 2.58 7.77
CA TYR A 10 9.15 2.91 8.08
C TYR A 10 9.27 4.39 8.45
N GLN A 11 9.72 4.65 9.68
CA GLN A 11 9.81 6.01 10.24
C GLN A 11 8.48 6.78 10.11
N ASP A 12 8.52 8.09 9.93
CA ASP A 12 7.36 8.97 9.85
C ASP A 12 6.99 9.36 8.41
N HIS A 13 7.75 8.92 7.40
CA HIS A 13 7.55 9.32 6.00
C HIS A 13 6.14 9.04 5.50
N PHE A 14 5.62 7.84 5.75
CA PHE A 14 4.27 7.46 5.31
C PHE A 14 3.20 8.22 6.10
N GLU A 15 3.39 8.40 7.41
CA GLU A 15 2.43 9.10 8.26
C GLU A 15 2.32 10.58 7.89
N ASN A 16 3.46 11.24 7.65
CA ASN A 16 3.51 12.63 7.18
C ASN A 16 2.84 12.79 5.81
N PHE A 17 3.11 11.86 4.88
CA PHE A 17 2.45 11.82 3.57
C PHE A 17 0.92 11.65 3.70
N LEU A 18 0.48 10.69 4.53
CA LEU A 18 -0.93 10.34 4.72
C LEU A 18 -1.73 11.51 5.32
N LYS A 19 -1.18 12.16 6.37
CA LYS A 19 -1.79 13.32 7.04
C LYS A 19 -1.97 14.53 6.11
N ALA A 20 -1.12 14.65 5.09
CA ALA A 20 -1.24 15.72 4.09
C ALA A 20 -2.34 15.47 3.04
N GLN A 21 -2.94 14.27 3.00
CA GLN A 21 -3.97 13.92 2.03
C GLN A 21 -5.37 14.27 2.51
N THR A 22 -6.28 14.53 1.55
CA THR A 22 -7.72 14.62 1.85
C THR A 22 -8.27 13.27 2.32
N GLU A 23 -9.34 13.28 3.11
CA GLU A 23 -10.00 12.06 3.60
C GLU A 23 -10.33 11.07 2.46
N LYS A 24 -10.80 11.59 1.32
CA LYS A 24 -11.08 10.78 0.13
C LYS A 24 -9.85 10.02 -0.38
N VAL A 25 -8.68 10.65 -0.36
CA VAL A 25 -7.42 10.04 -0.79
C VAL A 25 -6.92 9.08 0.28
N GLN A 26 -6.99 9.44 1.57
CA GLN A 26 -6.65 8.54 2.68
C GLN A 26 -7.47 7.24 2.61
N ASN A 27 -8.78 7.32 2.37
CA ASN A 27 -9.66 6.16 2.22
C ASN A 27 -9.24 5.24 1.06
N LYS A 28 -8.76 5.81 -0.06
CA LYS A 28 -8.20 5.00 -1.14
C LYS A 28 -6.89 4.32 -0.71
N ILE A 29 -5.99 5.03 -0.02
CA ILE A 29 -4.72 4.47 0.47
C ILE A 29 -5.00 3.26 1.38
N PHE A 30 -5.91 3.41 2.35
CA PHE A 30 -6.28 2.33 3.26
C PHE A 30 -6.86 1.12 2.51
N LYS A 31 -7.71 1.36 1.51
CA LYS A 31 -8.26 0.27 0.67
C LYS A 31 -7.16 -0.52 -0.05
N VAL A 32 -6.10 0.16 -0.54
CA VAL A 32 -4.99 -0.56 -1.17
C VAL A 32 -4.17 -1.35 -0.14
N ILE A 33 -3.90 -0.77 1.03
CA ILE A 33 -3.19 -1.48 2.11
C ILE A 33 -3.96 -2.72 2.55
N GLU A 34 -5.28 -2.61 2.74
CA GLU A 34 -6.14 -3.75 3.09
C GLU A 34 -6.08 -4.86 2.02
N ALA A 35 -6.10 -4.50 0.73
CA ALA A 35 -5.95 -5.45 -0.35
C ALA A 35 -4.58 -6.17 -0.31
N ILE A 36 -3.51 -5.45 0.01
CA ILE A 36 -2.16 -6.03 0.18
C ILE A 36 -2.11 -6.98 1.38
N GLU A 37 -2.75 -6.62 2.49
CA GLU A 37 -2.79 -7.41 3.73
C GLU A 37 -3.61 -8.70 3.58
N THR A 38 -4.65 -8.72 2.74
CA THR A 38 -5.66 -9.79 2.73
C THR A 38 -5.64 -10.68 1.49
N LEU A 39 -5.23 -10.18 0.32
CA LEU A 39 -5.26 -10.96 -0.92
C LEU A 39 -4.00 -11.83 -1.04
N GLU A 40 -4.13 -13.15 -1.11
CA GLU A 40 -2.97 -14.03 -1.36
C GLU A 40 -2.22 -13.67 -2.65
N ARG A 41 -2.96 -13.33 -3.71
CA ARG A 41 -2.43 -12.85 -4.99
C ARG A 41 -2.92 -11.43 -5.25
N ILE A 42 -2.00 -10.48 -5.27
CA ILE A 42 -2.33 -9.06 -5.41
C ILE A 42 -2.33 -8.68 -6.91
N PRO A 43 -3.42 -8.09 -7.44
CA PRO A 43 -3.44 -7.59 -8.80
C PRO A 43 -2.42 -6.47 -9.03
N GLU A 44 -1.81 -6.41 -10.23
CA GLU A 44 -0.83 -5.36 -10.59
C GLU A 44 -1.41 -3.94 -10.54
N THR A 45 -2.74 -3.80 -10.62
CA THR A 45 -3.42 -2.51 -10.47
C THR A 45 -3.27 -1.92 -9.07
N TYR A 46 -3.01 -2.76 -8.06
CA TYR A 46 -2.80 -2.35 -6.67
C TYR A 46 -1.31 -2.33 -6.28
N LEU A 47 -0.52 -3.28 -6.79
CA LEU A 47 0.89 -3.43 -6.42
C LEU A 47 1.72 -3.84 -7.64
N LYS A 48 2.41 -2.88 -8.24
CA LYS A 48 3.19 -3.08 -9.45
C LYS A 48 4.67 -3.22 -9.12
N PRO A 49 5.39 -4.22 -9.65
CA PRO A 49 6.83 -4.35 -9.43
C PRO A 49 7.61 -3.21 -10.11
N ILE A 50 8.60 -2.66 -9.41
CA ILE A 50 9.56 -1.71 -9.97
C ILE A 50 10.65 -2.51 -10.68
N LYS A 51 10.65 -2.47 -12.02
CA LYS A 51 11.53 -3.31 -12.87
C LYS A 51 13.03 -3.12 -12.61
N THR A 52 13.44 -1.94 -12.15
CA THR A 52 14.85 -1.59 -11.90
C THR A 52 15.36 -2.13 -10.57
N LYS A 53 14.48 -2.57 -9.65
CA LYS A 53 14.88 -3.01 -8.30
C LYS A 53 14.05 -4.20 -7.82
N LYS A 54 14.71 -5.35 -7.67
CA LYS A 54 14.08 -6.59 -7.17
C LYS A 54 13.51 -6.38 -5.76
N GLY A 55 12.27 -6.84 -5.56
CA GLY A 55 11.58 -6.78 -4.28
C GLY A 55 10.97 -5.41 -3.94
N LEU A 56 11.13 -4.40 -4.83
CA LEU A 56 10.48 -3.12 -4.66
C LEU A 56 9.23 -3.04 -5.53
N TYR A 57 8.16 -2.49 -4.97
CA TYR A 57 6.86 -2.36 -5.59
C TYR A 57 6.31 -0.95 -5.43
N GLU A 58 5.42 -0.53 -6.33
CA GLU A 58 4.71 0.75 -6.30
C GLU A 58 3.19 0.56 -6.28
N THR A 59 2.50 1.49 -5.64
CA THR A 59 1.04 1.62 -5.62
C THR A 59 0.68 3.02 -6.13
N ARG A 60 -0.44 3.15 -6.87
CA ARG A 60 -0.96 4.42 -7.40
C ARG A 60 -2.32 4.72 -6.78
N VAL A 61 -2.54 5.95 -6.30
CA VAL A 61 -3.73 6.36 -5.53
C VAL A 61 -4.34 7.67 -6.04
#